data_AF-A0A2N9MJ01-F1
#
_entry.id   AF-A0A2N9MJ01-F1
#
_cell.length_a   1.000
_cell.length_b   1.000
_cell.length_c   1.000
_cell.angle_alpha   90.00
_cell.angle_beta   90.00
_cell.angle_gamma   90.00
#
_symmetry.space_group_name_H-M   'P 1'
#
loop_
_entity.id
_entity.type
_entity.pdbx_description
1 polymer ?
#
loop_
_entity_poly.entity_id
_entity_poly.type
_entity_poly.pdbx_seq_one_letter_code
_entity_poly.pdbx_strand_id
1 'polypeptide(L)'
;MAVRLRFEGIRCFSEPQDAIVRPLTLLVGENSSGKSTFLALCQIACRITNGFDQVFPFNNPPFLLGAYDQVASYRGGRAGRAKSFSIAISLDSEARTGSIETEFMSKDGQPSLSMWRLTVGSLIWLVTAYGGRERASLFVESPRGRHEVAEIRPWMTFEPLNEPLELWARTEFEFLAALFSESDWDTLLNLA
;
A
#
# COMPACT_ATOMS: atom_id res chain seq x y z
N MET A 1 10.27 -10.37 15.00
CA MET A 1 10.21 -9.37 13.92
C MET A 1 9.25 -8.27 14.32
N ALA A 2 9.62 -7.01 14.12
CA ALA A 2 8.73 -5.87 14.37
C ALA A 2 8.25 -5.31 13.03
N VAL A 3 6.97 -4.92 12.98
CA VAL A 3 6.36 -4.28 11.83
C VAL A 3 6.12 -2.82 12.19
N ARG A 4 6.61 -1.90 11.37
CA ARG A 4 6.38 -0.47 11.55
C ARG A 4 5.24 -0.04 10.63
N LEU A 5 4.20 0.55 11.22
CA LEU A 5 3.03 1.08 10.56
C LEU A 5 3.07 2.61 10.62
N ARG A 6 3.12 3.27 9.46
CA ARG A 6 3.02 4.72 9.31
C ARG A 6 1.68 5.07 8.66
N PHE A 7 1.03 6.13 9.12
CA PHE A 7 -0.27 6.55 8.60
C PHE A 7 -0.49 8.04 8.80
N GLU A 8 -1.20 8.66 7.87
CA GLU A 8 -1.51 10.08 7.89
C GLU A 8 -2.89 10.34 7.28
N GLY A 9 -3.59 11.34 7.80
CA GLY A 9 -4.78 11.89 7.18
C GLY A 9 -6.05 11.12 7.48
N ILE A 10 -6.07 10.34 8.58
CA ILE A 10 -7.15 9.39 8.90
C ILE A 10 -7.81 9.76 10.23
N ARG A 11 -9.06 10.21 10.20
CA ARG A 11 -9.88 10.57 11.36
C ARG A 11 -9.13 11.50 12.32
N CYS A 12 -8.80 11.02 13.52
CA CYS A 12 -8.07 11.75 14.55
C CYS A 12 -6.56 11.88 14.27
N PHE A 13 -6.03 11.13 13.30
CA PHE A 13 -4.63 11.13 12.90
C PHE A 13 -4.43 12.06 11.70
N SER A 14 -4.60 13.37 11.90
CA SER A 14 -4.44 14.37 10.82
C SER A 14 -2.99 14.55 10.37
N GLU A 15 -2.06 14.39 11.31
CA GLU A 15 -0.61 14.46 11.14
C GLU A 15 0.01 13.07 11.02
N PRO A 16 1.18 12.94 10.38
CA PRO A 16 1.89 11.66 10.27
C PRO A 16 2.11 11.01 11.64
N GLN A 17 1.68 9.75 11.76
CA GLN A 17 1.90 8.91 12.93
C GLN A 17 2.75 7.70 12.55
N ASP A 18 3.48 7.18 13.53
CA ASP A 18 4.31 5.99 13.41
C ASP A 18 4.09 5.08 14.64
N ALA A 19 3.82 3.80 14.39
CA ALA A 19 3.65 2.80 15.42
C ALA A 19 4.44 1.53 15.10
N ILE A 20 5.14 0.99 16.10
CA ILE A 20 5.84 -0.28 15.99
C ILE A 20 4.97 -1.38 16.60
N VAL A 21 4.53 -2.32 15.76
CA VAL A 21 3.79 -3.52 16.15
C VAL A 21 4.77 -4.68 16.33
N ARG A 22 4.82 -5.21 17.55
CA ARG A 22 5.56 -6.41 17.93
C ARG A 22 4.60 -7.59 18.15
N PRO A 23 5.11 -8.84 18.20
CA PRO A 23 4.27 -10.03 18.38
C PRO A 23 3.27 -9.93 19.53
N LEU A 24 3.64 -9.23 20.60
CA LEU A 24 2.72 -8.76 21.63
C LEU A 24 2.79 -7.24 21.72
N THR A 25 1.67 -6.58 21.44
CA THR A 25 1.51 -5.13 21.54
C THR A 25 0.22 -4.82 22.29
N LEU A 26 0.30 -4.10 23.41
CA LEU A 26 -0.86 -3.68 24.18
C LEU A 26 -1.23 -2.25 23.79
N LEU A 27 -2.42 -2.08 23.23
CA LEU A 27 -2.96 -0.77 22.86
C LEU A 27 -3.88 -0.24 23.98
N VAL A 28 -3.39 0.73 24.72
CA VAL A 28 -4.10 1.37 25.84
C VAL A 28 -4.32 2.86 25.59
N GLY A 29 -5.34 3.45 26.21
CA GLY A 29 -5.67 4.86 26.08
C GLY A 29 -7.13 5.16 26.39
N GLU A 30 -7.47 6.43 26.52
CA GLU A 30 -8.83 6.90 26.83
C GLU A 30 -9.85 6.55 25.75
N ASN A 31 -11.14 6.50 26.11
CA ASN A 31 -12.19 6.29 25.13
C ASN A 31 -12.14 7.36 24.04
N SER A 32 -12.42 6.96 22.80
CA SER A 32 -12.38 7.84 21.62
C SER A 32 -11.00 8.41 21.26
N SER A 33 -9.90 7.90 21.82
CA SER A 33 -8.53 8.30 21.46
C SER A 33 -7.99 7.70 20.15
N GLY A 34 -8.85 7.11 19.31
CA GLY A 34 -8.44 6.52 18.02
C GLY A 34 -7.99 5.05 18.05
N LYS A 35 -8.07 4.35 19.20
CA LYS A 35 -7.65 2.94 19.31
C LYS A 35 -8.33 2.00 18.30
N SER A 36 -9.65 2.09 18.18
CA SER A 36 -10.40 1.27 17.21
C SER A 36 -10.04 1.63 15.76
N THR A 37 -9.74 2.90 15.49
CA THR A 37 -9.24 3.33 14.18
C THR A 37 -7.87 2.73 13.91
N PHE A 38 -6.94 2.76 14.88
CA PHE A 38 -5.64 2.13 14.74
C PHE A 38 -5.75 0.62 14.44
N LEU A 39 -6.61 -0.11 15.15
CA LEU A 39 -6.82 -1.54 14.88
C LEU A 39 -7.41 -1.80 13.48
N ALA A 40 -8.30 -0.93 13.00
CA ALA A 40 -8.79 -1.00 11.63
C ALA A 40 -7.68 -0.77 10.60
N LEU A 41 -6.74 0.17 10.87
CA LEU A 41 -5.56 0.38 10.03
C LEU A 41 -4.65 -0.84 10.00
N CYS A 42 -4.49 -1.56 11.12
CA CYS A 42 -3.77 -2.83 11.11
C CYS A 42 -4.44 -3.87 10.20
N GLN A 43 -5.78 -3.96 10.21
CA GLN A 43 -6.50 -4.88 9.32
C GLN A 43 -6.34 -4.49 7.84
N ILE A 44 -6.38 -3.20 7.53
CA ILE A 44 -6.13 -2.68 6.18
C ILE A 44 -4.69 -2.93 5.77
N ALA A 45 -3.73 -2.73 6.67
CA ALA A 45 -2.32 -3.00 6.45
C ALA A 45 -2.06 -4.48 6.08
N CYS A 46 -2.69 -5.43 6.77
CA CYS A 46 -2.62 -6.84 6.37
C CYS A 46 -3.19 -7.15 4.97
N ARG A 47 -4.00 -6.26 4.39
CA ARG A 47 -4.51 -6.40 3.01
C ARG A 47 -3.63 -5.71 2.00
N ILE A 48 -2.95 -4.63 2.40
CA ILE A 48 -1.97 -3.91 1.58
C ILE A 48 -0.83 -4.84 1.14
N THR A 49 -0.41 -5.78 2.00
CA THR A 49 0.62 -6.76 1.65
C THR A 49 0.21 -7.63 0.47
N ASN A 50 -1.08 -7.97 0.36
CA ASN A 50 -1.59 -8.82 -0.73
C ASN A 50 -1.72 -8.10 -2.09
N GLY A 51 -1.30 -6.83 -2.19
CA GLY A 51 -1.18 -6.11 -3.45
C GLY A 51 -2.24 -5.05 -3.77
N PHE A 52 -2.16 -4.54 -5.01
CA PHE A 52 -2.94 -3.38 -5.46
C PHE A 52 -4.43 -3.67 -5.67
N ASP A 53 -4.78 -4.80 -6.32
CA ASP A 53 -6.16 -5.11 -6.72
C ASP A 53 -7.04 -5.67 -5.59
N GLN A 54 -6.65 -5.44 -4.33
CA GLN A 54 -7.31 -6.01 -3.16
C GLN A 54 -8.57 -5.22 -2.77
N VAL A 55 -9.59 -5.89 -2.25
CA VAL A 55 -10.73 -5.21 -1.59
C VAL A 55 -10.32 -4.85 -0.17
N PHE A 56 -10.28 -3.54 0.14
CA PHE A 56 -9.85 -3.07 1.46
C PHE A 56 -11.02 -3.05 2.45
N PRO A 57 -10.83 -3.59 3.68
CA PRO A 57 -11.89 -3.86 4.64
C PRO A 57 -12.26 -2.60 5.45
N PHE A 58 -12.47 -1.46 4.79
CA PHE A 58 -12.86 -0.21 5.48
C PHE A 58 -14.19 -0.36 6.23
N ASN A 59 -15.07 -1.25 5.77
CA ASN A 59 -16.42 -1.45 6.32
C ASN A 59 -16.72 -2.91 6.66
N ASN A 60 -15.70 -3.67 7.07
CA ASN A 60 -15.89 -5.05 7.50
C ASN A 60 -15.89 -5.14 9.03
N PRO A 61 -16.78 -5.93 9.64
CA PRO A 61 -16.71 -6.21 11.08
C PRO A 61 -15.29 -6.66 11.49
N PRO A 62 -14.78 -6.19 12.65
CA PRO A 62 -15.47 -5.40 13.67
C PRO A 62 -15.38 -3.87 13.48
N PHE A 63 -14.75 -3.38 12.41
CA PHE A 63 -14.49 -1.95 12.22
C PHE A 63 -15.26 -1.38 11.03
N LEU A 64 -16.20 -0.47 11.31
CA LEU A 64 -16.94 0.25 10.29
C LEU A 64 -16.39 1.68 10.21
N LEU A 65 -15.51 1.93 9.24
CA LEU A 65 -14.86 3.23 9.07
C LEU A 65 -15.74 4.24 8.33
N GLY A 66 -16.64 3.75 7.49
CA GLY A 66 -17.62 4.52 6.75
C GLY A 66 -17.20 4.89 5.33
N ALA A 67 -17.84 5.92 4.81
CA ALA A 67 -17.50 6.56 3.54
C ALA A 67 -16.18 7.35 3.65
N TYR A 68 -15.62 7.77 2.52
CA TYR A 68 -14.33 8.45 2.46
C TYR A 68 -14.26 9.66 3.39
N ASP A 69 -15.33 10.46 3.43
CA ASP A 69 -15.41 11.67 4.24
C ASP A 69 -15.51 11.39 5.77
N GLN A 70 -15.81 10.15 6.14
CA GLN A 70 -15.76 9.65 7.53
C GLN A 70 -14.40 9.05 7.89
N VAL A 71 -13.57 8.75 6.90
CA VAL A 71 -12.20 8.25 7.07
C VAL A 71 -11.20 9.39 7.01
N ALA A 72 -11.29 10.26 5.99
CA ALA A 72 -10.38 11.37 5.79
C ALA A 72 -10.46 12.37 6.94
N SER A 73 -9.29 12.70 7.50
CA SER A 73 -9.18 13.67 8.59
C SER A 73 -9.71 15.04 8.18
N TYR A 74 -10.41 15.69 9.10
CA TYR A 74 -10.88 17.06 8.92
C TYR A 74 -9.80 18.02 9.45
N ARG A 75 -9.22 18.84 8.57
CA ARG A 75 -8.13 19.78 8.90
C ARG A 75 -8.65 21.18 9.26
N GLY A 76 -9.97 21.40 9.24
CA GLY A 76 -10.59 22.68 9.62
C GLY A 76 -10.59 23.75 8.53
N GLY A 77 -11.46 24.75 8.69
CA GLY A 77 -11.48 25.98 7.89
C GLY A 77 -11.61 25.76 6.38
N ARG A 78 -10.87 26.56 5.59
CA ARG A 78 -10.84 26.48 4.12
C ARG A 78 -10.09 25.25 3.59
N ALA A 79 -9.28 24.59 4.42
CA ALA A 79 -8.53 23.40 4.04
C ALA A 79 -9.45 22.17 3.91
N GLY A 80 -10.55 22.14 4.67
CA GLY A 80 -11.57 21.09 4.58
C GLY A 80 -11.06 19.72 5.04
N ARG A 81 -11.48 18.67 4.33
CA ARG A 81 -11.02 17.29 4.56
C ARG A 81 -9.76 16.99 3.73
N ALA A 82 -8.94 16.07 4.24
CA ALA A 82 -7.78 15.58 3.50
C ALA A 82 -8.19 15.02 2.12
N LYS A 83 -7.48 15.45 1.08
CA LYS A 83 -7.74 15.03 -0.31
C LYS A 83 -7.31 13.59 -0.60
N SER A 84 -6.38 13.10 0.22
CA SER A 84 -5.94 11.72 0.29
C SER A 84 -5.55 11.38 1.73
N PHE A 85 -5.38 10.09 2.00
CA PHE A 85 -4.76 9.59 3.23
C PHE A 85 -3.87 8.41 2.90
N SER A 86 -2.87 8.15 3.75
CA SER A 86 -1.83 7.16 3.46
C SER A 86 -1.67 6.14 4.59
N ILE A 87 -1.28 4.93 4.18
CA ILE A 87 -0.90 3.84 5.09
C ILE A 87 0.36 3.20 4.50
N ALA A 88 1.40 3.06 5.31
CA ALA A 88 2.65 2.45 4.94
C ALA A 88 3.10 1.41 5.97
N ILE A 89 3.63 0.30 5.48
CA ILE A 89 4.13 -0.83 6.26
C ILE A 89 5.61 -0.94 5.95
N SER A 90 6.44 -1.18 6.97
CA SER A 90 7.84 -1.50 6.78
C SER A 90 8.27 -2.59 7.74
N LEU A 91 9.14 -3.48 7.27
CA LEU A 91 9.76 -4.49 8.11
C LEU A 91 11.07 -3.95 8.64
N ASP A 92 11.18 -3.91 9.96
CA ASP A 92 12.43 -3.59 10.65
C ASP A 92 13.19 -4.91 10.87
N SER A 93 14.01 -5.27 9.89
CA SER A 93 14.87 -6.46 9.90
C SER A 93 16.29 -6.06 9.54
N GLU A 94 17.26 -6.51 10.33
CA GLU A 94 18.70 -6.25 10.17
C GLU A 94 19.26 -6.67 8.80
N ALA A 95 18.55 -7.55 8.06
CA ALA A 95 19.01 -8.09 6.79
C ALA A 95 18.33 -7.47 5.55
N ARG A 96 17.11 -6.92 5.67
CA ARG A 96 16.32 -6.42 4.53
C ARG A 96 15.31 -5.36 4.99
N THR A 97 15.51 -4.10 4.60
CA THR A 97 14.52 -3.03 4.76
C THR A 97 13.64 -2.97 3.53
N GLY A 98 12.40 -3.44 3.68
CA GLY A 98 11.36 -3.32 2.67
C GLY A 98 10.18 -2.51 3.20
N SER A 99 9.52 -1.78 2.32
CA SER A 99 8.30 -1.04 2.65
C SER A 99 7.25 -1.13 1.56
N ILE A 100 5.99 -1.17 1.98
CA ILE A 100 4.83 -1.01 1.12
C ILE A 100 4.11 0.26 1.53
N GLU A 101 3.94 1.20 0.62
CA GLU A 101 3.25 2.46 0.84
C GLU A 101 1.99 2.55 -0.03
N THR A 102 0.91 3.05 0.54
CA THR A 102 -0.37 3.20 -0.15
C THR A 102 -0.97 4.57 0.07
N GLU A 103 -1.66 5.05 -0.96
CA GLU A 103 -2.47 6.25 -0.89
C GLU A 103 -3.91 5.92 -1.31
N PHE A 104 -4.85 6.50 -0.57
CA PHE A 104 -6.27 6.38 -0.83
C PHE A 104 -6.87 7.75 -1.11
N MET A 105 -7.75 7.80 -2.10
CA MET A 105 -8.50 8.99 -2.49
C MET A 105 -10.00 8.70 -2.53
N SER A 106 -10.80 9.77 -2.59
CA SER A 106 -12.25 9.66 -2.76
C SER A 106 -12.60 9.26 -4.19
N LYS A 107 -13.30 8.14 -4.36
CA LYS A 107 -14.00 7.77 -5.60
C LYS A 107 -15.43 7.36 -5.26
N ASP A 108 -16.42 8.00 -5.88
CA ASP A 108 -17.85 7.73 -5.62
C ASP A 108 -18.21 7.79 -4.12
N GLY A 109 -17.53 8.68 -3.38
CA GLY A 109 -17.67 8.83 -1.93
C GLY A 109 -17.02 7.73 -1.09
N GLN A 110 -16.36 6.75 -1.70
CA GLN A 110 -15.68 5.64 -1.01
C GLN A 110 -14.14 5.78 -1.08
N PRO A 111 -13.40 5.26 -0.08
CA PRO A 111 -11.96 5.09 -0.19
C PRO A 111 -11.60 4.19 -1.36
N SER A 112 -10.76 4.70 -2.25
CA SER A 112 -10.23 3.95 -3.38
C SER A 112 -8.71 4.10 -3.41
N LEU A 113 -8.01 2.98 -3.61
CA LEU A 113 -6.55 2.96 -3.71
C LEU A 113 -6.14 3.71 -4.98
N SER A 114 -5.34 4.78 -4.82
CA SER A 114 -4.78 5.57 -5.92
C SER A 114 -3.32 5.20 -6.20
N MET A 115 -2.58 4.75 -5.18
CA MET A 115 -1.17 4.41 -5.27
C MET A 115 -0.87 3.19 -4.39
N TRP A 116 -0.05 2.28 -4.90
CA TRP A 116 0.62 1.24 -4.14
C TRP A 116 2.08 1.17 -4.55
N ARG A 117 2.99 1.17 -3.60
CA ARG A 117 4.43 1.22 -3.84
C ARG A 117 5.15 0.22 -2.95
N LEU A 118 5.75 -0.80 -3.53
CA LEU A 118 6.73 -1.65 -2.86
C LEU A 118 8.13 -1.11 -3.14
N THR A 119 8.95 -1.04 -2.10
CA THR A 119 10.35 -0.62 -2.19
C THR A 119 11.22 -1.57 -1.37
N VAL A 120 12.27 -2.11 -1.99
CA VAL A 120 13.23 -3.00 -1.35
C VAL A 120 14.64 -2.65 -1.82
N GLY A 121 15.44 -2.02 -0.96
CA GLY A 121 16.72 -1.45 -1.40
C GLY A 121 16.50 -0.43 -2.52
N SER A 122 17.10 -0.68 -3.69
CA SER A 122 16.91 0.13 -4.91
C SER A 122 15.78 -0.36 -5.83
N LEU A 123 15.09 -1.44 -5.47
CA LEU A 123 14.00 -2.01 -6.26
C LEU A 123 12.71 -1.26 -5.94
N ILE A 124 11.99 -0.82 -6.97
CA ILE A 124 10.69 -0.16 -6.83
C ILE A 124 9.67 -0.86 -7.72
N TRP A 125 8.49 -1.10 -7.16
CA TRP A 125 7.29 -1.51 -7.88
C TRP A 125 6.15 -0.56 -7.49
N LEU A 126 5.78 0.33 -8.40
CA LEU A 126 4.80 1.39 -8.17
C LEU A 126 3.63 1.20 -9.12
N VAL A 127 2.44 1.08 -8.55
CA VAL A 127 1.19 1.04 -9.28
C VAL A 127 0.41 2.31 -8.94
N THR A 128 -0.01 3.07 -9.95
CA THR A 128 -0.89 4.23 -9.76
C THR A 128 -2.16 4.06 -10.58
N ALA A 129 -3.33 4.36 -10.00
CA ALA A 129 -4.61 4.29 -10.69
C ALA A 129 -5.10 5.67 -11.14
N TYR A 130 -5.65 5.73 -12.34
CA TYR A 130 -6.26 6.93 -12.90
C TYR A 130 -7.77 6.72 -13.06
N GLY A 131 -8.60 7.61 -12.51
CA GLY A 131 -10.06 7.49 -12.61
C GLY A 131 -10.66 6.28 -11.87
N GLY A 132 -9.88 5.64 -10.98
CA GLY A 132 -10.22 4.45 -10.21
C GLY A 132 -9.58 3.15 -10.75
N ARG A 133 -10.08 1.99 -10.31
CA ARG A 133 -9.50 0.66 -10.60
C ARG A 133 -9.72 0.13 -12.02
N GLU A 134 -9.90 0.99 -13.01
CA GLU A 134 -10.13 0.52 -14.39
C GLU A 134 -8.86 0.59 -15.23
N ARG A 135 -8.00 1.57 -14.95
CA ARG A 135 -6.69 1.73 -15.59
C ARG A 135 -5.65 2.11 -14.56
N ALA A 136 -4.50 1.46 -14.64
CA ALA A 136 -3.33 1.79 -13.85
C ALA A 136 -2.14 2.10 -14.75
N SER A 137 -1.12 2.75 -14.20
CA SER A 137 0.24 2.64 -14.69
C SER A 137 1.06 1.80 -13.73
N LEU A 138 1.97 1.01 -14.30
CA LEU A 138 2.99 0.27 -13.58
C LEU A 138 4.34 0.92 -13.88
N PHE A 139 5.00 1.40 -12.84
CA PHE A 139 6.38 1.84 -12.88
C PHE A 139 7.24 0.84 -12.10
N VAL A 140 8.30 0.35 -12.72
CA VAL A 140 9.28 -0.52 -12.09
C VAL A 140 10.68 0.04 -12.23
N GLU A 141 11.49 -0.12 -11.19
CA GLU A 141 12.89 0.32 -11.16
C GLU A 141 13.76 -0.73 -10.49
N SER A 142 14.95 -0.92 -11.05
CA SER A 142 16.00 -1.80 -10.56
C SER A 142 17.39 -1.19 -10.85
N PRO A 143 18.49 -1.78 -10.34
CA PRO A 143 19.84 -1.38 -10.73
C PRO A 143 20.13 -1.45 -12.23
N ARG A 144 19.36 -2.24 -13.00
CA ARG A 144 19.55 -2.41 -14.45
C ARG A 144 18.78 -1.37 -15.28
N GLY A 145 17.85 -0.65 -14.67
CA GLY A 145 17.08 0.40 -15.34
C GLY A 145 15.69 0.58 -14.76
N ARG A 146 14.86 1.32 -15.50
CA ARG A 146 13.46 1.58 -15.14
C ARG A 146 12.56 1.44 -16.35
N HIS A 147 11.31 1.10 -16.11
CA HIS A 147 10.30 1.00 -17.15
C HIS A 147 8.93 1.42 -16.63
N GLU A 148 8.13 1.99 -17.51
CA GLU A 148 6.78 2.43 -17.20
C GLU A 148 5.83 1.89 -18.27
N VAL A 149 4.78 1.20 -17.82
CA VAL A 149 3.68 0.72 -18.64
C VAL A 149 2.43 1.50 -18.26
N ALA A 150 1.93 2.30 -19.18
CA ALA A 150 0.68 3.03 -19.00
C ALA A 150 -0.53 2.17 -19.40
N GLU A 151 -1.69 2.51 -18.84
CA GLU A 151 -3.00 1.92 -19.20
C GLU A 151 -3.11 0.40 -19.04
N ILE A 152 -2.38 -0.17 -18.08
CA ILE A 152 -2.44 -1.59 -17.76
C ILE A 152 -3.66 -1.90 -16.89
N ARG A 153 -4.22 -3.12 -17.03
CA ARG A 153 -5.31 -3.58 -16.16
C ARG A 153 -4.74 -3.84 -14.75
N PRO A 154 -5.41 -3.41 -13.68
CA PRO A 154 -4.86 -3.53 -12.32
C PRO A 154 -4.43 -4.93 -11.89
N TRP A 155 -5.20 -5.98 -12.22
CA TRP A 155 -4.84 -7.36 -11.86
C TRP A 155 -3.51 -7.80 -12.50
N MET A 156 -3.19 -7.31 -13.70
CA MET A 156 -1.94 -7.61 -14.38
C MET A 156 -0.74 -6.96 -13.68
N THR A 157 -0.92 -5.92 -12.85
CA THR A 157 0.19 -5.26 -12.14
C THR A 157 0.73 -6.03 -10.94
N PHE A 158 0.05 -7.11 -10.54
CA PHE A 158 0.41 -7.91 -9.37
C PHE A 158 0.56 -9.40 -9.67
N GLU A 159 0.00 -9.87 -10.79
CA GLU A 159 0.21 -11.23 -11.31
C GLU A 159 1.71 -11.58 -11.44
N PRO A 160 2.60 -10.68 -11.91
CA PRO A 160 4.02 -10.97 -11.96
C PRO A 160 4.61 -11.33 -10.60
N LEU A 161 4.26 -10.57 -9.55
CA LEU A 161 4.75 -10.80 -8.17
C LEU A 161 4.22 -12.11 -7.55
N ASN A 162 3.47 -12.94 -8.29
CA ASN A 162 3.01 -14.24 -7.83
C ASN A 162 3.53 -15.42 -8.66
N GLU A 163 4.28 -15.18 -9.76
CA GLU A 163 4.86 -16.28 -10.55
C GLU A 163 6.37 -16.12 -10.80
N PRO A 164 7.08 -17.24 -11.09
CA PRO A 164 8.51 -17.23 -11.40
C PRO A 164 8.85 -16.36 -12.62
N LEU A 165 10.03 -15.73 -12.59
CA LEU A 165 10.48 -14.81 -13.64
C LEU A 165 10.51 -15.46 -15.04
N GLU A 166 10.77 -16.77 -15.10
CA GLU A 166 10.92 -17.57 -16.33
C GLU A 166 9.63 -17.62 -17.18
N LEU A 167 8.45 -17.48 -16.56
CA LEU A 167 7.17 -17.54 -17.27
C LEU A 167 6.89 -16.28 -18.11
N TRP A 168 7.60 -15.18 -17.83
CA TRP A 168 7.30 -13.87 -18.44
C TRP A 168 7.98 -13.63 -19.77
N ALA A 169 8.96 -14.46 -20.16
CA ALA A 169 9.70 -14.34 -21.42
C ALA A 169 8.82 -14.47 -22.68
N ARG A 170 7.51 -14.71 -22.54
CA ARG A 170 6.53 -14.81 -23.64
C ARG A 170 5.27 -13.96 -23.42
N THR A 171 5.33 -12.99 -22.53
CA THR A 171 4.16 -12.20 -22.10
C THR A 171 4.39 -10.70 -22.33
N GLU A 172 3.37 -9.90 -22.04
CA GLU A 172 3.42 -8.43 -22.02
C GLU A 172 4.45 -7.90 -20.98
N PHE A 173 5.02 -8.79 -20.16
CA PHE A 173 5.99 -8.51 -19.10
C PHE A 173 7.44 -8.91 -19.42
N GLU A 174 7.79 -9.17 -20.68
CA GLU A 174 9.17 -9.54 -21.07
C GLU A 174 10.22 -8.52 -20.55
N PHE A 175 9.84 -7.23 -20.47
CA PHE A 175 10.69 -6.17 -19.92
C PHE A 175 11.11 -6.41 -18.47
N LEU A 176 10.32 -7.13 -17.67
CA LEU A 176 10.67 -7.47 -16.29
C LEU A 176 11.89 -8.39 -16.23
N ALA A 177 12.00 -9.35 -17.15
CA ALA A 177 13.15 -10.25 -17.23
C ALA A 177 14.45 -9.52 -17.62
N ALA A 178 14.34 -8.41 -18.37
CA ALA A 178 15.47 -7.55 -18.68
C ALA A 178 15.89 -6.67 -17.49
N LEU A 179 14.92 -6.22 -16.69
CA LEU A 179 15.16 -5.29 -15.57
C LEU A 179 15.59 -5.99 -14.29
N PHE A 180 15.05 -7.16 -13.96
CA PHE A 180 15.31 -7.83 -12.70
C PHE A 180 16.23 -9.03 -12.91
N SER A 181 17.24 -9.18 -12.06
CA SER A 181 17.89 -10.48 -11.87
C SER A 181 16.96 -11.42 -11.10
N GLU A 182 17.21 -12.73 -11.14
CA GLU A 182 16.51 -13.69 -10.27
C GLU A 182 16.63 -13.29 -8.79
N SER A 183 17.83 -12.85 -8.35
CA SER A 183 18.02 -12.37 -6.98
C SER A 183 17.23 -11.11 -6.64
N ASP A 184 17.05 -10.20 -7.60
CA ASP A 184 16.20 -9.02 -7.39
C ASP A 184 14.72 -9.43 -7.28
N TRP A 185 14.31 -10.39 -8.12
CA TRP A 185 12.95 -10.93 -8.12
C TRP A 185 12.61 -11.61 -6.80
N ASP A 186 13.48 -12.52 -6.35
CA ASP A 186 13.33 -13.19 -5.06
C ASP A 186 13.28 -12.18 -3.91
N THR A 187 14.03 -11.09 -4.02
CA THR A 187 14.04 -10.02 -3.01
C THR A 187 12.69 -9.30 -2.94
N LEU A 188 12.03 -9.05 -4.08
CA LEU A 188 10.68 -8.50 -4.12
C LEU A 188 9.63 -9.49 -3.60
N LEU A 189 9.69 -10.75 -4.04
CA LEU A 189 8.75 -11.81 -3.65
C LEU A 189 8.75 -12.10 -2.14
N ASN A 190 9.90 -11.94 -1.48
CA ASN A 190 9.99 -12.16 -0.03
C ASN A 190 9.31 -11.06 0.81
N LEU A 191 8.84 -9.97 0.19
CA LEU A 191 8.24 -8.81 0.86
C LEU A 191 6.82 -8.49 0.39
N ALA A 192 6.43 -8.92 -0.81
CA ALA A 192 5.06 -8.94 -1.29
C ALA A 192 4.27 -10.09 -0.64
#